data_AF-A0A820B040-F1
#
_entry.id   AF-A0A820B040-F1
#
_cell.length_a   1.000
_cell.length_b   1.000
_cell.length_c   1.000
_cell.angle_alpha   90.00
_cell.angle_beta   90.00
_cell.angle_gamma   90.00
#
_symmetry.space_group_name_H-M   'P 1'
#
loop_
_entity.id
_entity.type
_entity.pdbx_description
1 polymer ?
#
loop_
_entity_poly.entity_id
_entity_poly.type
_entity_poly.pdbx_seq_one_letter_code
_entity_poly.pdbx_strand_id
1 'polypeptide(L)'
;MQAHPTDDKKLPGLTKYSLEQMFFLNYGRMWCSKMTDKYATNIVLGDTHLPGEFRVLGSTSNFPEFDRVFGCKPGQGNSRLNKCIVW
;
A
#
# COMPACT_ATOMS: atom_id res chain seq x y z
N MET A 1 -19.69 -9.77 6.36
CA MET A 1 -18.68 -10.41 5.48
C MET A 1 -18.46 -11.82 6.01
N GLN A 2 -18.82 -12.85 5.25
CA GLN A 2 -18.68 -14.24 5.72
C GLN A 2 -17.20 -14.62 5.69
N ALA A 3 -16.67 -15.08 6.82
CA ALA A 3 -15.31 -15.61 6.88
C ALA A 3 -15.31 -16.97 6.17
N HIS A 4 -14.72 -17.02 4.98
CA HIS A 4 -14.39 -18.29 4.34
C HIS A 4 -13.26 -18.95 5.16
N PRO A 5 -13.33 -20.26 5.46
CA PRO A 5 -12.22 -20.95 6.10
C PRO A 5 -11.07 -21.00 5.09
N THR A 6 -10.10 -20.11 5.25
CA THR A 6 -8.88 -20.13 4.47
C THR A 6 -7.94 -21.14 5.10
N ASP A 7 -7.56 -22.14 4.31
CA ASP A 7 -6.36 -22.93 4.55
C ASP A 7 -5.19 -21.92 4.49
N ASP A 8 -4.86 -21.29 5.62
CA ASP A 8 -3.91 -20.19 5.78
C ASP A 8 -2.46 -20.68 5.59
N LYS A 9 -2.19 -21.27 4.43
CA LYS A 9 -0.86 -21.68 4.00
C LYS A 9 0.00 -20.45 3.86
N LYS A 10 0.83 -20.21 4.88
CA LYS A 10 1.80 -19.13 4.88
C LYS A 10 2.91 -19.41 3.86
N LEU A 11 3.34 -18.35 3.18
CA LEU A 11 4.46 -18.43 2.26
C LEU A 11 5.76 -18.77 3.02
N PRO A 12 6.54 -19.78 2.58
CA PRO A 12 7.85 -20.07 3.15
C PRO A 12 8.75 -18.82 3.16
N GLY A 13 9.45 -18.56 4.25
CA GLY A 13 10.29 -17.37 4.42
C GLY A 13 9.56 -16.06 4.77
N LEU A 14 8.22 -16.05 4.71
CA LEU A 14 7.38 -14.89 5.04
C LEU A 14 6.32 -15.21 6.11
N THR A 15 6.54 -16.27 6.89
CA THR A 15 5.60 -16.80 7.89
C THR A 15 5.26 -15.84 9.03
N LYS A 16 6.06 -14.78 9.20
CA LYS A 16 5.83 -13.71 10.18
C LYS A 16 4.69 -12.75 9.81
N TYR A 17 4.28 -12.72 8.55
CA TYR A 17 3.19 -11.86 8.08
C TYR A 17 1.87 -12.62 8.02
N SER A 18 0.77 -11.95 8.34
CA SER A 18 -0.58 -12.47 8.03
C SER A 18 -0.87 -12.39 6.53
N LEU A 19 -1.90 -13.10 6.05
CA LEU A 19 -2.34 -12.97 4.66
C LEU A 19 -2.80 -11.55 4.32
N GLU A 20 -3.44 -10.86 5.26
CA GLU A 20 -3.84 -9.45 5.10
C GLU A 20 -2.63 -8.53 4.96
N GLN A 21 -1.59 -8.73 5.78
CA GLN A 21 -0.33 -8.01 5.63
C GLN A 21 0.34 -8.34 4.29
N MET A 22 0.28 -9.60 3.86
CA MET A 22 0.84 -10.05 2.58
C MET A 22 0.16 -9.37 1.38
N PHE A 23 -1.16 -9.14 1.44
CA PHE A 23 -1.89 -8.40 0.43
C PHE A 23 -1.28 -7.01 0.20
N PHE A 24 -1.08 -6.24 1.27
CA PHE A 24 -0.50 -4.90 1.18
C PHE A 24 0.99 -4.91 0.82
N LEU A 25 1.76 -5.89 1.29
CA LEU A 25 3.16 -6.07 0.87
C LEU A 25 3.25 -6.35 -0.63
N ASN A 26 2.38 -7.20 -1.17
CA ASN A 26 2.34 -7.48 -2.60
C ASN A 26 1.86 -6.26 -3.41
N TYR A 27 0.88 -5.51 -2.90
CA TYR A 27 0.45 -4.25 -3.50
C TYR A 27 1.61 -3.24 -3.58
N GLY A 28 2.38 -3.08 -2.50
CA GLY A 28 3.59 -2.26 -2.51
C GLY A 28 4.64 -2.75 -3.52
N ARG A 29 4.90 -4.07 -3.52
CA ARG A 29 5.86 -4.71 -4.42
C ARG A 29 5.55 -4.46 -5.90
N MET A 30 4.28 -4.48 -6.30
CA MET A 30 3.83 -4.23 -7.68
C MET A 30 4.28 -2.86 -8.21
N TRP A 31 4.49 -1.88 -7.33
CA TRP A 31 4.86 -0.51 -7.69
C TRP A 31 6.32 -0.17 -7.37
N CYS A 32 7.14 -1.14 -6.95
CA CYS A 32 8.55 -0.91 -6.71
C CYS A 32 9.27 -0.50 -8.00
N SER A 33 9.78 0.74 -8.03
CA SER A 33 10.55 1.27 -9.14
C SER A 33 11.60 2.26 -8.64
N LYS A 34 12.60 2.55 -9.50
CA LYS A 34 13.61 3.59 -9.26
C LYS A 34 13.78 4.39 -10.55
N MET A 35 13.90 5.69 -10.42
CA MET A 35 13.93 6.64 -11.53
C MET A 35 15.14 7.56 -11.38
N THR A 36 15.67 8.06 -12.48
CA THR A 36 16.62 9.18 -12.47
C THR A 36 15.86 10.48 -12.28
N ASP A 37 16.51 11.51 -11.72
CA ASP A 37 15.87 12.81 -11.48
C ASP A 37 15.28 13.40 -12.78
N LYS A 38 16.02 13.29 -13.89
CA LYS A 38 15.54 13.72 -15.21
C LYS A 38 14.25 13.01 -15.61
N TYR A 39 14.17 11.69 -15.41
CA TYR A 39 12.97 10.92 -15.75
C TYR A 39 11.82 11.22 -14.79
N ALA A 40 12.10 11.40 -13.50
CA ALA A 40 11.11 11.82 -12.51
C ALA A 40 10.48 13.17 -12.89
N THR A 41 11.27 14.16 -13.29
CA THR A 41 10.77 15.46 -13.78
C THR A 41 9.86 15.29 -15.01
N ASN A 42 10.28 14.47 -15.98
CA ASN A 42 9.46 14.23 -17.18
C ASN A 42 8.11 13.59 -16.84
N ILE A 43 8.09 12.64 -15.90
CA ILE A 43 6.86 11.96 -15.47
C ILE A 43 5.94 12.92 -14.72
N VAL A 44 6.47 13.72 -13.81
CA VAL A 44 5.68 14.73 -13.08
C VAL A 44 5.02 15.74 -14.02
N LEU A 45 5.67 16.08 -15.14
CA LEU A 45 5.16 17.07 -16.09
C LEU A 45 4.29 16.48 -17.21
N GLY A 46 4.43 15.19 -17.52
CA GLY A 46 3.86 14.59 -18.74
C GLY A 46 3.00 13.36 -18.54
N ASP A 47 3.10 12.65 -17.40
CA ASP A 47 2.25 11.50 -17.10
C ASP A 47 1.02 11.95 -16.32
N THR A 48 -0.14 11.39 -16.67
CA THR A 48 -1.39 11.63 -15.93
C THR A 48 -1.43 10.87 -14.61
N HIS A 49 -0.52 9.91 -14.43
CA HIS A 49 -0.42 9.12 -13.23
C HIS A 49 0.78 9.52 -12.38
N LEU A 50 0.61 9.35 -11.07
CA LEU A 50 1.67 9.54 -10.11
C LEU A 50 2.74 8.42 -10.20
N PRO A 51 4.01 8.73 -9.85
CA PRO A 51 5.04 7.72 -9.64
C PRO A 51 4.62 6.61 -8.67
N GLY A 52 5.20 5.41 -8.82
CA GLY A 52 4.80 4.21 -8.08
C GLY A 52 4.80 4.38 -6.56
N GLU A 53 5.80 5.06 -6.00
CA GLU A 53 5.88 5.38 -4.57
C GLU A 53 4.63 6.12 -4.07
N PHE A 54 4.21 7.16 -4.79
CA PHE A 54 3.02 7.95 -4.41
C PHE A 54 1.71 7.21 -4.65
N ARG A 55 1.66 6.26 -5.61
CA ARG A 55 0.51 5.37 -5.75
C ARG A 55 0.33 4.50 -4.50
N VAL A 56 1.42 3.95 -3.97
CA VAL A 56 1.39 3.12 -2.76
C VAL A 56 1.05 3.97 -1.53
N LEU A 57 1.81 5.05 -1.29
CA LEU A 57 1.63 5.89 -0.12
C LEU A 57 0.26 6.57 -0.10
N GLY A 58 -0.15 7.17 -1.23
CA GLY A 58 -1.44 7.85 -1.35
C GLY A 58 -2.62 6.93 -1.08
N SER A 59 -2.66 5.76 -1.73
CA SER A 59 -3.78 4.83 -1.60
C SER A 59 -3.87 4.23 -0.20
N THR A 60 -2.75 3.67 0.31
CA THR A 60 -2.76 3.02 1.63
C THR A 60 -2.99 4.01 2.77
N SER A 61 -2.57 5.27 2.63
CA SER A 61 -2.80 6.28 3.66
C SER A 61 -4.26 6.69 3.86
N ASN A 62 -5.07 6.52 2.81
CA ASN A 62 -6.50 6.78 2.83
C ASN A 62 -7.34 5.54 3.15
N PHE A 63 -6.72 4.38 3.37
CA PHE A 63 -7.43 3.12 3.52
C PHE A 63 -7.47 2.66 5.00
N PRO A 64 -8.63 2.65 5.67
CA PRO A 64 -8.73 2.27 7.08
C PRO A 64 -8.23 0.85 7.38
N GLU A 65 -8.39 -0.08 6.44
CA GLU A 65 -7.97 -1.47 6.59
C GLU A 65 -6.45 -1.59 6.63
N PHE A 66 -5.71 -0.71 5.95
CA PHE A 66 -4.26 -0.66 6.07
C PHE A 66 -3.85 -0.35 7.52
N ASP A 67 -4.50 0.65 8.13
CA ASP A 67 -4.23 1.03 9.51
C ASP A 67 -4.53 -0.12 10.48
N ARG A 68 -5.65 -0.83 10.27
CA ARG A 68 -6.00 -2.02 11.08
C ARG A 68 -4.95 -3.12 10.95
N VAL A 69 -4.52 -3.42 9.73
CA VAL A 69 -3.63 -4.56 9.42
C VAL A 69 -2.20 -4.33 9.91
N PHE A 70 -1.73 -3.08 9.92
CA PHE A 70 -0.39 -2.71 10.41
C PHE A 70 -0.40 -2.06 11.80
N GLY A 71 -1.56 -1.91 12.43
CA GLY A 71 -1.70 -1.30 13.75
C GLY A 71 -1.31 0.18 13.81
N CYS A 72 -1.50 0.91 12.70
CA CYS A 72 -1.18 2.34 12.65
C CYS A 72 -2.22 3.16 13.42
N LYS A 73 -1.77 4.07 14.28
CA LYS A 73 -2.64 5.09 14.87
C LYS A 73 -2.90 6.22 13.86
N PRO A 74 -4.02 6.96 13.96
CA PRO A 74 -4.27 8.10 13.10
C PRO A 74 -3.10 9.10 13.12
N GLY A 75 -2.59 9.45 11.93
CA GLY A 75 -1.43 10.34 11.77
C GLY A 75 -0.06 9.70 12.01
N GLN A 76 0.00 8.40 12.28
CA GLN A 76 1.25 7.66 12.48
C GLN A 76 1.63 6.84 11.24
N GLY A 77 2.91 6.85 10.89
CA GLY A 77 3.42 6.07 9.76
C GLY A 77 2.78 6.57 8.46
N ASN A 78 2.19 5.65 7.70
CA ASN A 78 1.45 6.03 6.50
C ASN A 78 -0.04 6.29 6.76
N SER A 79 -0.53 6.36 8.01
CA SER A 79 -1.93 6.71 8.30
C SER A 79 -2.16 8.22 8.26
N ARG A 80 -3.22 8.68 7.58
CA ARG A 80 -3.68 10.09 7.63
C ARG A 80 -4.75 10.31 8.68
N LEU A 81 -4.73 11.49 9.30
CA LEU A 81 -5.81 11.97 10.18
C LEU A 81 -7.13 12.16 9.39
N ASN A 82 -7.04 12.81 8.23
CA ASN A 82 -8.15 13.02 7.33
C ASN A 82 -7.96 12.13 6.10
N LYS A 83 -8.83 11.12 5.95
CA LYS A 83 -8.81 10.18 4.82
C LYS A 83 -9.75 10.66 3.71
N CYS A 84 -9.29 10.63 2.47
CA CYS A 84 -10.10 10.91 1.29
C CYS A 84 -10.79 9.62 0.83
N ILE A 85 -12.13 9.63 0.78
CA ILE A 85 -12.95 8.52 0.29
C ILE A 85 -13.89 9.07 -0.77
N VAL A 86 -13.89 8.47 -1.97
CA VAL A 86 -14.67 8.92 -3.12
C VAL A 86 -15.78 7.93 -3.49
N TRP A 87 -15.51 6.64 -3.31
CA TRP A 87 -16.40 5.53 -3.68
C TRP A 87 -17.07 4.93 -2.45
#